data_AF-A0A521HIV8-F1
#
_entry.id   AF-A0A521HIV8-F1
#
_cell.length_a   1.000
_cell.length_b   1.000
_cell.length_c   1.000
_cell.angle_alpha   90.00
_cell.angle_beta   90.00
_cell.angle_gamma   90.00
#
_symmetry.space_group_name_H-M   'P 1'
#
loop_
_entity.id
_entity.type
_entity.pdbx_description
1 polymer ?
#
loop_
_entity_poly.entity_id
_entity_poly.type
_entity_poly.pdbx_seq_one_letter_code
_entity_poly.pdbx_strand_id
1 'polypeptide(L)'
;MMSKARRDPRSMDDLNIVLDPTDGLSLQHQLRQKLIDAIHRGVLRPGRRLPSSRSLAERIGVSRNTVSLAYDALLAEGHIVSRARSGIFVATEVASVRIAVASRAPAPAGPLLERLPAAPDDRGFRCPGNWHQYPYPFIDGCVDSSLIPNSEWREALRLASSRHEIDGIIRSVGEGDDAGLVDEVRSKVLPMRGIDADAEQVLLTLSARQALQLVGSLLVGRGTPVVLEAPVDAEFERRMRDRQADLSMLDAHDGKPLPDGAVVVGSCKRSYAANSPRPRQLLARIAAANAVLVEHDMPAGARDGSHLAPALRAIDNGRRVVYVGSFAPAISCGEAPGMIVSDADFIERLRQLRHIQGAQLPNLLQRAWSYFIGLGHYSAALLRSGRVLESRRTALRDALNHYLHQQVSIHTLPGASAYWVSLPPHMDSREFARNAAAIGVLVEPTRLDGGREVLCMGVTGIEEAQIREGVRALSRLIRGDLSPASRRIEDDAQSPLRGAALRRKMAGATLLYSTVYGDPATLEVRANGELAGSAGYAGEDCDQGRWWVEGDHWCRQWQRWAYAEVTGFRIVIDGDQLRWYADDGLLADTAIILRKPRRKATSR
;
A
#
# COMPACT_ATOMS: atom_id res chain seq x y z
N MET A 1 -60.69 48.71 -8.68
CA MET A 1 -60.29 48.06 -9.95
C MET A 1 -58.84 47.59 -9.80
N MET A 2 -58.60 46.29 -9.96
CA MET A 2 -57.43 45.56 -9.47
C MET A 2 -56.17 45.75 -10.32
N SER A 3 -55.10 46.11 -9.61
CA SER A 3 -53.71 45.61 -9.65
C SER A 3 -53.21 44.83 -10.87
N LYS A 4 -52.25 45.43 -11.59
CA LYS A 4 -51.22 44.77 -12.40
C LYS A 4 -50.28 43.99 -11.47
N ALA A 5 -50.31 42.66 -11.52
CA ALA A 5 -49.32 41.81 -10.88
C ALA A 5 -47.94 42.01 -11.55
N ARG A 6 -46.99 42.61 -10.81
CA ARG A 6 -45.56 42.65 -11.16
C ARG A 6 -45.05 41.21 -11.28
N ARG A 7 -44.58 40.81 -12.47
CA ARG A 7 -43.72 39.63 -12.65
C ARG A 7 -42.41 39.88 -11.89
N ASP A 8 -42.13 39.02 -10.91
CA ASP A 8 -40.88 39.02 -10.15
C ASP A 8 -39.71 38.71 -11.11
N PRO A 9 -38.62 39.49 -11.17
CA PRO A 9 -37.59 39.39 -12.22
C PRO A 9 -36.66 38.18 -12.14
N ARG A 10 -36.99 37.13 -11.37
CA ARG A 10 -36.24 35.88 -11.28
C ARG A 10 -37.20 34.70 -11.33
N SER A 11 -37.63 34.37 -12.54
CA SER A 11 -38.32 33.11 -12.85
C SER A 11 -37.50 31.91 -12.34
N MET A 12 -38.14 30.78 -12.08
CA MET A 12 -37.47 29.53 -11.68
C MET A 12 -36.86 28.79 -12.88
N ASP A 13 -36.79 29.45 -14.03
CA ASP A 13 -36.10 29.04 -15.26
C ASP A 13 -34.57 28.97 -15.08
N ASP A 14 -34.01 29.63 -14.06
CA ASP A 14 -32.56 29.67 -13.83
C ASP A 14 -32.02 28.54 -12.93
N LEU A 15 -32.86 27.59 -12.45
CA LEU A 15 -32.35 26.43 -11.70
C LEU A 15 -31.83 25.37 -12.68
N ASN A 16 -30.59 25.54 -13.14
CA ASN A 16 -29.89 24.55 -13.95
C ASN A 16 -29.45 23.36 -13.07
N ILE A 17 -30.37 22.41 -12.84
CA ILE A 17 -30.08 21.17 -12.12
C ILE A 17 -29.57 20.14 -13.12
N VAL A 18 -28.26 19.97 -13.18
CA VAL A 18 -27.62 18.88 -13.94
C VAL A 18 -27.43 17.69 -12.99
N LEU A 19 -27.97 16.53 -13.35
CA LEU A 19 -27.78 15.26 -12.65
C LEU A 19 -26.85 14.38 -13.47
N ASP A 20 -26.01 13.58 -12.81
CA ASP A 20 -25.07 12.68 -13.46
C ASP A 20 -25.49 11.22 -13.21
N PRO A 21 -25.98 10.49 -14.21
CA PRO A 21 -26.35 9.08 -14.07
C PRO A 21 -25.15 8.15 -13.81
N THR A 22 -23.93 8.61 -14.05
CA THR A 22 -22.68 7.83 -13.89
C THR A 22 -22.04 8.01 -12.51
N ASP A 23 -22.55 8.92 -11.70
CA ASP A 23 -22.13 9.13 -10.31
C ASP A 23 -22.61 7.96 -9.41
N GLY A 24 -21.83 7.63 -8.37
CA GLY A 24 -22.16 6.58 -7.41
C GLY A 24 -23.37 6.89 -6.52
N LEU A 25 -23.80 8.15 -6.43
CA LEU A 25 -25.03 8.55 -5.74
C LEU A 25 -26.27 8.36 -6.62
N SER A 26 -27.35 7.84 -6.04
CA SER A 26 -28.63 7.75 -6.74
C SER A 26 -29.11 9.14 -7.19
N LEU A 27 -29.80 9.21 -8.34
CA LEU A 27 -30.37 10.46 -8.86
C LEU A 27 -31.29 11.16 -7.83
N GLN A 28 -31.93 10.39 -6.96
CA GLN A 28 -32.73 10.91 -5.84
C GLN A 28 -31.86 11.69 -4.85
N HIS A 29 -30.72 11.13 -4.43
CA HIS A 29 -29.80 11.79 -3.50
C HIS A 29 -29.15 13.03 -4.14
N GLN A 30 -28.73 12.94 -5.40
CA GLN A 30 -28.17 14.09 -6.13
C GLN A 30 -29.19 15.23 -6.24
N LEU A 31 -30.44 14.92 -6.58
CA LEU A 31 -31.51 15.91 -6.67
C LEU A 31 -31.77 16.57 -5.30
N ARG A 32 -31.84 15.76 -4.24
CA ARG A 32 -32.01 16.26 -2.88
C ARG A 32 -30.87 17.20 -2.48
N GLN A 33 -29.62 16.82 -2.70
CA GLN A 33 -28.44 17.66 -2.40
C GLN A 33 -28.49 18.98 -3.14
N LYS A 34 -28.76 18.97 -4.46
CA LYS A 34 -28.84 20.20 -5.27
C LYS A 34 -29.96 21.14 -4.84
N LEU A 35 -31.10 20.60 -4.39
CA LEU A 35 -32.20 21.40 -3.85
C LEU A 35 -31.82 22.03 -2.49
N ILE A 36 -31.18 21.27 -1.60
CA ILE A 36 -30.68 21.78 -0.31
C ILE A 36 -29.64 22.88 -0.54
N ASP A 37 -28.68 22.66 -1.45
CA ASP A 37 -27.67 23.66 -1.81
C ASP A 37 -28.30 24.93 -2.37
N ALA A 38 -29.32 24.80 -3.22
CA ALA A 38 -30.04 25.94 -3.76
C ALA A 38 -30.83 26.71 -2.68
N ILE A 39 -31.34 26.03 -1.64
CA ILE A 39 -31.97 26.64 -0.47
C ILE A 39 -30.92 27.37 0.39
N HIS A 40 -29.79 26.73 0.71
CA HIS A 40 -28.71 27.33 1.54
C HIS A 40 -28.00 28.49 0.85
N ARG A 41 -27.73 28.37 -0.46
CA ARG A 41 -27.22 29.47 -1.30
C ARG A 41 -28.31 30.52 -1.56
N GLY A 42 -29.56 30.26 -1.14
CA GLY A 42 -30.77 31.07 -1.28
C GLY A 42 -31.05 31.54 -2.70
N VAL A 43 -30.73 30.67 -3.66
CA VAL A 43 -31.31 30.67 -5.01
C VAL A 43 -32.80 30.33 -4.90
N LEU A 44 -33.12 29.37 -4.03
CA LEU A 44 -34.48 29.07 -3.57
C LEU A 44 -34.72 29.78 -2.25
N ARG A 45 -35.40 30.93 -2.29
CA ARG A 45 -35.68 31.74 -1.09
C ARG A 45 -36.74 31.06 -0.20
N PRO A 46 -36.69 31.27 1.13
CA PRO A 46 -37.75 30.86 2.04
C PRO A 46 -39.13 31.35 1.56
N GLY A 47 -40.15 30.49 1.64
CA GLY A 47 -41.50 30.77 1.16
C GLY A 47 -41.70 30.67 -0.36
N ARG A 48 -40.66 30.41 -1.16
CA ARG A 48 -40.77 30.24 -2.63
C ARG A 48 -41.46 28.92 -2.98
N ARG A 49 -42.37 28.93 -3.95
CA ARG A 49 -43.05 27.72 -4.46
C ARG A 49 -42.12 26.89 -5.35
N LEU A 50 -42.07 25.58 -5.15
CA LEU A 50 -41.38 24.61 -5.99
C LEU A 50 -42.28 24.06 -7.11
N PRO A 51 -41.71 23.56 -8.23
CA PRO A 51 -42.49 22.90 -9.27
C PRO A 51 -43.23 21.65 -8.73
N SER A 52 -44.24 21.19 -9.45
CA SER A 52 -44.81 19.86 -9.16
C SER A 52 -43.79 18.76 -9.46
N SER A 53 -43.90 17.61 -8.81
CA SER A 53 -42.99 16.48 -9.06
C SER A 53 -42.96 16.06 -10.54
N ARG A 54 -44.11 16.16 -11.23
CA ARG A 54 -44.23 15.91 -12.67
C ARG A 54 -43.48 16.95 -13.50
N SER A 55 -43.69 18.24 -13.22
CA SER A 55 -43.04 19.33 -13.97
C SER A 55 -41.53 19.34 -13.78
N LEU A 56 -41.05 19.08 -12.57
CA LEU A 56 -39.61 18.98 -12.33
C LEU A 56 -38.99 17.76 -13.01
N ALA A 57 -39.67 16.61 -12.98
CA ALA A 57 -39.23 15.38 -13.64
C ALA A 57 -39.09 15.55 -15.16
N GLU A 58 -40.10 16.14 -15.80
CA GLU A 58 -40.07 16.46 -17.24
C GLU A 58 -38.92 17.41 -17.60
N ARG A 59 -38.63 18.39 -16.74
CA ARG A 59 -37.60 19.40 -16.99
C ARG A 59 -36.17 18.87 -16.87
N ILE A 60 -35.90 17.99 -15.92
CA ILE A 60 -34.55 17.44 -15.68
C ILE A 60 -34.34 16.06 -16.34
N GLY A 61 -35.35 15.53 -17.01
CA GLY A 61 -35.25 14.26 -17.74
C GLY A 61 -35.15 13.01 -16.86
N VAL A 62 -35.83 12.97 -15.71
CA VAL A 62 -35.82 11.80 -14.80
C VAL A 62 -37.22 11.28 -14.50
N SER A 63 -37.30 10.10 -13.85
CA SER A 63 -38.59 9.53 -13.45
C SER A 63 -39.31 10.41 -12.41
N ARG A 64 -40.65 10.47 -12.48
CA ARG A 64 -41.46 11.14 -11.45
C ARG A 64 -41.22 10.58 -10.05
N ASN A 65 -40.97 9.27 -9.94
CA ASN A 65 -40.74 8.61 -8.66
C ASN A 65 -39.49 9.15 -7.96
N THR A 66 -38.41 9.38 -8.72
CA THR A 66 -37.15 9.97 -8.23
C THR A 66 -37.38 11.35 -7.59
N VAL A 67 -38.20 12.20 -8.25
CA VAL A 67 -38.54 13.53 -7.74
C VAL A 67 -39.44 13.45 -6.52
N SER A 68 -40.46 12.59 -6.55
CA SER A 68 -41.36 12.40 -5.41
C SER A 68 -40.59 11.97 -4.16
N LEU A 69 -39.72 10.95 -4.26
CA LEU A 69 -38.92 10.47 -3.13
C LEU A 69 -37.95 11.54 -2.59
N ALA A 70 -37.40 12.40 -3.45
CA ALA A 70 -36.57 13.52 -3.01
C ALA A 70 -37.40 14.59 -2.26
N TYR A 71 -38.62 14.89 -2.75
CA TYR A 71 -39.53 15.82 -2.08
C TYR A 71 -40.06 15.26 -0.76
N ASP A 72 -40.41 13.99 -0.69
CA ASP A 72 -40.89 13.34 0.53
C ASP A 72 -39.82 13.40 1.63
N ALA A 73 -38.55 13.17 1.28
CA ALA A 73 -37.43 13.34 2.21
C ALA A 73 -37.28 14.80 2.69
N LEU A 74 -37.33 15.77 1.77
CA LEU A 74 -37.22 17.19 2.12
C LEU A 74 -38.40 17.70 2.96
N LEU A 75 -39.61 17.14 2.75
CA LEU A 75 -40.79 17.41 3.57
C LEU A 75 -40.62 16.84 4.98
N ALA A 76 -40.16 15.59 5.09
CA ALA A 76 -39.93 14.93 6.38
C ALA A 76 -38.88 15.66 7.25
N GLU A 77 -37.87 16.25 6.61
CA GLU A 77 -36.80 17.02 7.25
C GLU A 77 -37.15 18.50 7.47
N GLY A 78 -38.32 18.96 6.99
CA GLY A 78 -38.79 20.32 7.18
C GLY A 78 -38.09 21.37 6.31
N HIS A 79 -37.31 20.98 5.30
CA HIS A 79 -36.71 21.91 4.33
C HIS A 79 -37.77 22.55 3.40
N ILE A 80 -38.86 21.82 3.16
CA ILE A 80 -40.01 22.28 2.39
C ILE A 80 -41.29 21.96 3.15
N VAL A 81 -42.37 22.67 2.83
CA VAL A 81 -43.69 22.49 3.42
C VAL A 81 -44.72 22.30 2.30
N SER A 82 -45.61 21.33 2.50
CA SER A 82 -46.78 21.14 1.63
C SER A 82 -47.93 22.00 2.15
N ARG A 83 -48.47 22.88 1.30
CA ARG A 83 -49.67 23.66 1.62
C ARG A 83 -50.84 23.10 0.81
N ALA A 84 -51.90 22.71 1.52
CA ALA A 84 -53.09 22.11 0.92
C ALA A 84 -53.61 22.95 -0.26
N ARG A 85 -53.81 22.30 -1.42
CA ARG A 85 -54.28 22.90 -2.69
C ARG A 85 -53.41 24.03 -3.26
N SER A 86 -52.26 24.32 -2.66
CA SER A 86 -51.39 25.45 -3.02
C SER A 86 -50.03 25.01 -3.55
N GLY A 87 -49.60 23.78 -3.28
CA GLY A 87 -48.34 23.20 -3.75
C GLY A 87 -47.27 23.08 -2.67
N ILE A 88 -46.02 22.88 -3.09
CA ILE A 88 -44.87 22.71 -2.21
C ILE A 88 -44.09 24.03 -2.16
N PHE A 89 -43.68 24.45 -0.97
CA PHE A 89 -42.95 25.71 -0.74
C PHE A 89 -41.69 25.46 0.10
N VAL A 90 -40.64 26.24 -0.11
CA VAL A 90 -39.47 26.24 0.80
C VAL A 90 -39.92 26.73 2.17
N ALA A 91 -39.54 26.02 3.24
CA ALA A 91 -39.92 26.39 4.59
C ALA A 91 -39.37 27.78 4.97
N THR A 92 -40.18 28.58 5.66
CA THR A 92 -39.83 29.95 6.08
C THR A 92 -38.86 30.00 7.26
N GLU A 93 -38.78 28.92 8.03
CA GLU A 93 -37.98 28.80 9.25
C GLU A 93 -36.59 28.20 9.01
N VAL A 94 -36.22 27.90 7.75
CA VAL A 94 -34.87 27.42 7.45
C VAL A 94 -33.90 28.56 7.77
N ALA A 95 -33.09 28.37 8.82
CA ALA A 95 -32.09 29.33 9.26
C ALA A 95 -31.03 29.55 8.18
N SER A 96 -31.28 30.45 7.24
CA SER A 96 -30.27 30.88 6.27
C SER A 96 -29.36 31.93 6.93
N VAL A 97 -28.45 31.49 7.80
CA VAL A 97 -27.35 32.35 8.28
C VAL A 97 -26.42 32.58 7.09
N ARG A 98 -26.71 33.62 6.31
CA ARG A 98 -25.86 34.06 5.21
C ARG A 98 -24.82 35.02 5.76
N ILE A 99 -23.61 34.52 5.99
CA ILE A 99 -22.44 35.39 6.06
C ILE A 99 -22.15 35.81 4.61
N ALA A 100 -22.12 37.12 4.35
CA ALA A 100 -21.82 37.64 3.01
C ALA A 100 -20.46 37.11 2.55
N VAL A 101 -20.46 36.25 1.52
CA VAL A 101 -19.23 35.76 0.92
C VAL A 101 -18.71 36.88 0.03
N ALA A 102 -17.72 37.63 0.54
CA ALA A 102 -16.97 38.55 -0.28
C ALA A 102 -16.27 37.77 -1.40
N SER A 103 -16.31 38.30 -2.63
CA SER A 103 -15.54 37.74 -3.74
C SER A 103 -14.06 37.77 -3.37
N ARG A 104 -13.47 36.59 -3.20
CA ARG A 104 -12.09 36.43 -2.76
C ARG A 104 -11.21 36.35 -4.00
N ALA A 105 -10.56 37.47 -4.34
CA ALA A 105 -9.43 37.44 -5.26
C ALA A 105 -8.30 36.56 -4.67
N PRO A 106 -7.43 35.96 -5.50
CA PRO A 106 -6.24 35.27 -4.99
C PRO A 106 -5.40 36.29 -4.20
N ALA A 107 -5.44 36.17 -2.88
CA ALA A 107 -4.69 37.03 -1.98
C ALA A 107 -3.22 36.58 -1.95
N PRO A 108 -2.26 37.52 -1.83
CA PRO A 108 -0.88 37.17 -1.53
C PRO A 108 -0.81 36.34 -0.23
N ALA A 109 0.27 35.58 -0.08
CA ALA A 109 0.51 34.79 1.12
C ALA A 109 0.30 35.63 2.40
N GLY A 110 -0.64 35.19 3.24
CA GLY A 110 -1.02 35.95 4.42
C GLY A 110 0.03 35.90 5.54
N PRO A 111 -0.06 36.79 6.54
CA PRO A 111 0.89 36.87 7.67
C PRO A 111 0.94 35.61 8.55
N LEU A 112 0.02 34.67 8.37
CA LEU A 112 0.09 33.35 9.00
C LEU A 112 1.21 32.49 8.44
N LEU A 113 1.53 32.63 7.14
CA LEU A 113 2.61 31.86 6.51
C LEU A 113 3.97 32.20 7.13
N GLU A 114 4.19 33.49 7.43
CA GLU A 114 5.41 33.99 8.09
C GLU A 114 5.59 33.47 9.52
N ARG A 115 4.50 33.01 10.15
CA ARG A 115 4.50 32.45 11.51
C ARG A 115 4.57 30.94 11.54
N LEU A 116 4.47 30.27 10.38
CA LEU A 116 4.65 28.83 10.36
C LEU A 116 6.12 28.51 10.64
N PRO A 117 6.39 27.48 11.48
CA PRO A 117 7.74 26.96 11.56
C PRO A 117 8.20 26.51 10.17
N ALA A 118 9.51 26.49 9.95
CA ALA A 118 10.07 25.91 8.74
C ALA A 118 9.45 24.53 8.52
N ALA A 119 9.05 24.24 7.28
CA ALA A 119 8.48 22.94 6.95
C ALA A 119 9.45 21.85 7.44
N PRO A 120 8.94 20.81 8.11
CA PRO A 120 9.79 19.72 8.57
C PRO A 120 10.59 19.18 7.39
N ASP A 121 11.86 18.84 7.65
CA ASP A 121 12.78 18.26 6.67
C ASP A 121 12.14 17.01 6.04
N ASP A 122 11.59 17.15 4.82
CA ASP A 122 10.78 16.13 4.15
C ASP A 122 11.65 15.10 3.42
N ARG A 123 12.71 14.64 4.10
CA ARG A 123 13.63 13.64 3.55
C ARG A 123 13.01 12.25 3.43
N GLY A 124 11.77 12.04 3.85
CA GLY A 124 11.06 10.77 3.70
C GLY A 124 10.26 10.71 2.39
N PHE A 125 9.93 9.51 1.93
CA PHE A 125 8.92 9.35 0.90
C PHE A 125 7.54 9.69 1.47
N ARG A 126 6.78 10.55 0.78
CA ARG A 126 5.35 10.74 1.03
C ARG A 126 4.57 10.29 -0.19
N CYS A 127 3.67 9.34 0.01
CA CYS A 127 2.76 8.93 -1.04
C CYS A 127 1.90 10.13 -1.49
N PRO A 128 1.85 10.48 -2.78
CA PRO A 128 1.01 11.55 -3.29
C PRO A 128 -0.48 11.30 -2.99
N GLY A 129 -1.25 12.34 -2.66
CA GLY A 129 -2.69 12.19 -2.38
C GLY A 129 -3.50 11.66 -3.58
N ASN A 130 -2.98 11.81 -4.79
CA ASN A 130 -3.54 11.32 -6.05
C ASN A 130 -2.85 10.04 -6.57
N TRP A 131 -2.20 9.26 -5.69
CA TRP A 131 -1.47 8.05 -6.07
C TRP A 131 -2.29 7.07 -6.94
N HIS A 132 -3.60 6.98 -6.72
CA HIS A 132 -4.52 6.12 -7.46
C HIS A 132 -4.72 6.54 -8.94
N GLN A 133 -4.30 7.75 -9.31
CA GLN A 133 -4.33 8.22 -10.70
C GLN A 133 -3.09 7.80 -11.49
N TYR A 134 -2.05 7.32 -10.81
CA TYR A 134 -0.86 6.82 -11.47
C TYR A 134 -1.15 5.44 -12.07
N PRO A 135 -0.75 5.18 -13.32
CA PRO A 135 -1.00 3.88 -13.97
C PRO A 135 -0.33 2.70 -13.26
N TYR A 136 0.81 2.94 -12.60
CA TYR A 136 1.63 1.87 -11.99
C TYR A 136 2.08 2.22 -10.55
N PRO A 137 1.20 2.14 -9.54
CA PRO A 137 1.51 2.53 -8.17
C PRO A 137 2.11 1.38 -7.35
N PHE A 138 3.42 1.15 -7.44
CA PHE A 138 4.15 0.16 -6.61
C PHE A 138 4.42 0.66 -5.18
N ILE A 139 3.38 1.09 -4.47
CA ILE A 139 3.46 1.61 -3.10
C ILE A 139 2.93 0.58 -2.11
N ASP A 140 3.67 0.35 -1.04
CA ASP A 140 3.23 -0.54 0.04
C ASP A 140 2.33 0.19 1.04
N GLY A 141 1.30 -0.48 1.54
CA GLY A 141 0.31 0.09 2.46
C GLY A 141 -0.80 0.94 1.81
N CYS A 142 -0.71 1.25 0.51
CA CYS A 142 -1.82 1.82 -0.26
C CYS A 142 -2.66 0.68 -0.81
N VAL A 143 -3.97 0.66 -0.55
CA VAL A 143 -4.80 -0.51 -0.81
C VAL A 143 -5.65 -0.29 -2.06
N ASP A 144 -5.48 -1.18 -3.03
CA ASP A 144 -6.35 -1.27 -4.19
C ASP A 144 -7.78 -1.67 -3.79
N SER A 145 -8.77 -1.04 -4.42
CA SER A 145 -10.18 -1.20 -4.11
C SER A 145 -10.69 -2.64 -4.31
N SER A 146 -10.02 -3.43 -5.16
CA SER A 146 -10.37 -4.83 -5.40
C SER A 146 -10.12 -5.73 -4.18
N LEU A 147 -9.33 -5.27 -3.20
CA LEU A 147 -9.03 -6.01 -1.97
C LEU A 147 -10.09 -5.78 -0.87
N ILE A 148 -10.90 -4.73 -0.99
CA ILE A 148 -11.83 -4.29 0.06
C ILE A 148 -13.11 -5.15 0.05
N PRO A 149 -13.47 -5.82 1.17
CA PRO A 149 -14.67 -6.63 1.27
C PRO A 149 -15.92 -5.76 1.50
N ASN A 150 -16.35 -5.04 0.46
CA ASN A 150 -17.40 -4.02 0.55
C ASN A 150 -18.75 -4.55 1.04
N SER A 151 -19.17 -5.76 0.64
CA SER A 151 -20.43 -6.37 1.06
C SER A 151 -20.46 -6.65 2.56
N GLU A 152 -19.38 -7.23 3.06
CA GLU A 152 -19.16 -7.63 4.44
C GLU A 152 -19.06 -6.39 5.34
N TRP A 153 -18.37 -5.33 4.87
CA TRP A 153 -18.33 -4.04 5.54
C TRP A 153 -19.71 -3.39 5.65
N ARG A 154 -20.50 -3.41 4.57
CA ARG A 154 -21.88 -2.88 4.58
C ARG A 154 -22.76 -3.63 5.56
N GLU A 155 -22.63 -4.95 5.64
CA GLU A 155 -23.37 -5.75 6.61
C GLU A 155 -22.98 -5.37 8.06
N ALA A 156 -21.69 -5.35 8.37
CA ALA A 156 -21.19 -5.02 9.70
C ALA A 156 -21.62 -3.61 10.15
N LEU A 157 -21.52 -2.62 9.25
CA LEU A 157 -21.97 -1.25 9.51
C LEU A 157 -23.50 -1.16 9.72
N ARG A 158 -24.28 -1.93 8.94
CA ARG A 158 -25.74 -1.97 9.10
C ARG A 158 -26.14 -2.55 10.45
N LEU A 159 -25.46 -3.59 10.92
CA LEU A 159 -25.69 -4.19 12.24
C LEU A 159 -25.29 -3.23 13.37
N ALA A 160 -24.10 -2.64 13.28
CA ALA A 160 -23.60 -1.66 14.25
C ALA A 160 -24.47 -0.39 14.34
N SER A 161 -25.16 -0.04 13.25
CA SER A 161 -26.09 1.11 13.20
C SER A 161 -27.53 0.75 13.58
N SER A 162 -27.78 -0.46 14.11
CA SER A 162 -29.11 -0.80 14.59
C SER A 162 -29.50 0.04 15.81
N ARG A 163 -30.81 0.25 16.02
CA ARG A 163 -31.29 1.06 17.15
C ARG A 163 -30.80 0.53 18.50
N HIS A 164 -30.78 -0.80 18.66
CA HIS A 164 -30.30 -1.45 19.86
C HIS A 164 -28.83 -1.11 20.16
N GLU A 165 -27.97 -1.19 19.13
CA GLU A 165 -26.56 -0.89 19.26
C GLU A 165 -26.31 0.59 19.54
N ILE A 166 -27.02 1.49 18.85
CA ILE A 166 -26.91 2.94 19.09
C ILE A 166 -27.30 3.28 20.53
N ASP A 167 -28.41 2.75 21.03
CA ASP A 167 -28.84 2.97 22.42
C ASP A 167 -27.82 2.42 23.42
N GLY A 168 -27.16 1.30 23.11
CA GLY A 168 -26.07 0.73 23.91
C GLY A 168 -24.83 1.63 23.95
N ILE A 169 -24.37 2.09 22.78
CA ILE A 169 -23.21 2.98 22.64
C ILE A 169 -23.41 4.31 23.38
N ILE A 170 -24.62 4.88 23.30
CA ILE A 170 -24.95 6.13 24.01
C ILE A 170 -24.92 5.94 25.53
N ARG A 171 -25.25 4.74 26.01
CA ARG A 171 -25.23 4.42 27.44
C ARG A 171 -23.84 4.04 27.95
N SER A 172 -22.98 3.50 27.10
CA SER A 172 -21.63 3.04 27.45
C SER A 172 -20.60 4.18 27.57
N VAL A 173 -21.00 5.34 28.11
CA VAL A 173 -20.10 6.51 28.24
C VAL A 173 -19.01 6.19 29.25
N GLY A 174 -17.77 6.06 28.78
CA GLY A 174 -16.60 5.77 29.60
C GLY A 174 -15.30 5.83 28.79
N GLU A 175 -14.16 5.72 29.48
CA GLU A 175 -12.82 5.75 28.87
C GLU A 175 -12.38 4.40 28.25
N GLY A 176 -13.20 3.37 28.45
CA GLY A 176 -12.96 2.00 28.00
C GLY A 176 -13.22 1.79 26.51
N ASP A 177 -12.63 0.73 25.98
CA ASP A 177 -12.90 0.24 24.63
C ASP A 177 -14.17 -0.60 24.60
N ASP A 178 -14.72 -0.80 23.40
CA ASP A 178 -15.88 -1.65 23.21
C ASP A 178 -15.57 -3.09 23.62
N ALA A 179 -16.27 -3.59 24.65
CA ALA A 179 -16.05 -4.93 25.18
C ALA A 179 -16.21 -6.03 24.12
N GLY A 180 -17.19 -5.87 23.22
CA GLY A 180 -17.42 -6.83 22.14
C GLY A 180 -16.25 -6.86 21.16
N LEU A 181 -15.65 -5.72 20.82
CA LEU A 181 -14.44 -5.71 19.98
C LEU A 181 -13.23 -6.28 20.72
N VAL A 182 -13.05 -5.94 21.99
CA VAL A 182 -11.94 -6.48 22.80
C VAL A 182 -12.02 -8.01 22.88
N ASP A 183 -13.21 -8.57 23.11
CA ASP A 183 -13.40 -10.02 23.15
C ASP A 183 -13.15 -10.69 21.80
N GLU A 184 -13.58 -10.07 20.70
CA GLU A 184 -13.32 -10.56 19.34
C GLU A 184 -11.81 -10.51 18.99
N VAL A 185 -11.10 -9.47 19.42
CA VAL A 185 -9.64 -9.37 19.26
C VAL A 185 -8.93 -10.46 20.05
N ARG A 186 -9.27 -10.65 21.32
CA ARG A 186 -8.67 -11.65 22.21
C ARG A 186 -8.93 -13.08 21.76
N SER A 187 -10.15 -13.37 21.31
CA SER A 187 -10.55 -14.73 20.96
C SER A 187 -10.20 -15.15 19.52
N LYS A 188 -10.11 -14.21 18.58
CA LYS A 188 -9.97 -14.53 17.14
C LYS A 188 -8.78 -13.90 16.44
N VAL A 189 -8.26 -12.76 16.91
CA VAL A 189 -7.18 -12.02 16.22
C VAL A 189 -5.82 -12.28 16.85
N LEU A 190 -5.67 -12.05 18.16
CA LEU A 190 -4.40 -12.28 18.88
C LEU A 190 -3.91 -13.74 18.82
N PRO A 191 -4.78 -14.78 18.86
CA PRO A 191 -4.34 -16.17 18.74
C PRO A 191 -3.67 -16.49 17.39
N MET A 192 -3.95 -15.73 16.33
CA MET A 192 -3.27 -15.88 15.03
C MET A 192 -1.77 -15.59 15.12
N ARG A 193 -1.33 -14.86 16.15
CA ARG A 193 0.08 -14.57 16.46
C ARG A 193 0.57 -15.32 17.71
N GLY A 194 -0.24 -16.23 18.25
CA GLY A 194 0.06 -17.00 19.46
C GLY A 194 -0.03 -16.20 20.75
N ILE A 195 -0.68 -15.03 20.73
CA ILE A 195 -0.83 -14.19 21.91
C ILE A 195 -2.12 -14.56 22.63
N ASP A 196 -1.99 -14.86 23.92
CA ASP A 196 -3.10 -14.95 24.87
C ASP A 196 -3.06 -13.72 25.78
N ALA A 197 -4.21 -13.09 26.04
CA ALA A 197 -4.30 -11.83 26.78
C ALA A 197 -5.68 -11.62 27.42
N ASP A 198 -5.67 -11.06 28.63
CA ASP A 198 -6.87 -10.61 29.32
C ASP A 198 -7.38 -9.26 28.78
N ALA A 199 -8.63 -8.90 29.12
CA ALA A 199 -9.26 -7.68 28.61
C ALA A 199 -8.48 -6.42 29.03
N GLU A 200 -7.97 -6.41 30.25
CA GLU A 200 -7.18 -5.32 30.81
C GLU A 200 -5.79 -5.20 30.18
N GLN A 201 -5.33 -6.24 29.48
CA GLN A 201 -4.06 -6.30 28.79
C GLN A 201 -4.13 -5.79 27.35
N VAL A 202 -5.31 -5.37 26.87
CA VAL A 202 -5.53 -4.89 25.50
C VAL A 202 -5.98 -3.43 25.51
N LEU A 203 -5.38 -2.62 24.64
CA LEU A 203 -5.82 -1.26 24.33
C LEU A 203 -5.98 -1.07 22.84
N LEU A 204 -7.16 -0.63 22.39
CA LEU A 204 -7.39 -0.29 21.00
C LEU A 204 -6.91 1.13 20.69
N THR A 205 -6.53 1.39 19.45
CA THR A 205 -6.04 2.69 18.99
C THR A 205 -6.56 2.98 17.59
N LEU A 206 -6.53 4.25 17.19
CA LEU A 206 -6.87 4.71 15.84
C LEU A 206 -6.00 4.04 14.77
N SER A 207 -4.74 3.74 15.09
CA SER A 207 -3.83 2.99 14.22
C SER A 207 -2.59 2.48 14.96
N ALA A 208 -1.84 1.56 14.34
CA ALA A 208 -0.53 1.14 14.85
C ALA A 208 0.43 2.33 15.00
N ARG A 209 0.33 3.34 14.14
CA ARG A 209 1.13 4.57 14.28
C ARG A 209 0.77 5.29 15.58
N GLN A 210 -0.51 5.48 15.88
CA GLN A 210 -0.91 6.06 17.17
C GLN A 210 -0.45 5.21 18.35
N ALA A 211 -0.55 3.88 18.25
CA ALA A 211 -0.07 2.97 19.28
C ALA A 211 1.43 3.16 19.57
N LEU A 212 2.27 3.22 18.53
CA LEU A 212 3.69 3.54 18.68
C LEU A 212 3.91 4.91 19.33
N GLN A 213 3.09 5.92 19.01
CA GLN A 213 3.19 7.24 19.62
C GLN A 213 2.88 7.22 21.11
N LEU A 214 1.85 6.48 21.53
CA LEU A 214 1.50 6.33 22.94
C LEU A 214 2.61 5.60 23.69
N VAL A 215 3.10 4.48 23.15
CA VAL A 215 4.21 3.71 23.74
C VAL A 215 5.49 4.54 23.84
N GLY A 216 5.88 5.23 22.75
CA GLY A 216 7.04 6.11 22.74
C GLY A 216 6.90 7.29 23.71
N SER A 217 5.69 7.86 23.85
CA SER A 217 5.44 8.93 24.81
C SER A 217 5.56 8.47 26.26
N LEU A 218 5.21 7.21 26.55
CA LEU A 218 5.28 6.62 27.88
C LEU A 218 6.70 6.15 28.26
N LEU A 219 7.43 5.58 27.31
CA LEU A 219 8.74 4.93 27.56
C LEU A 219 9.96 5.83 27.32
N VAL A 220 9.87 6.80 26.41
CA VAL A 220 11.06 7.51 25.91
C VAL A 220 11.11 8.93 26.48
N GLY A 221 12.13 9.23 27.26
CA GLY A 221 12.48 10.58 27.70
C GLY A 221 13.70 11.13 26.94
N ARG A 222 14.15 12.32 27.36
CA ARG A 222 15.41 12.90 26.89
C ARG A 222 16.58 11.98 27.27
N GLY A 223 17.40 11.60 26.31
CA GLY A 223 18.57 10.73 26.50
C GLY A 223 18.26 9.24 26.68
N THR A 224 16.99 8.81 26.58
CA THR A 224 16.67 7.38 26.59
C THR A 224 17.29 6.70 25.36
N PRO A 225 18.03 5.58 25.52
CA PRO A 225 18.53 4.81 24.39
C PRO A 225 17.38 4.16 23.62
N VAL A 226 17.25 4.47 22.35
CA VAL A 226 16.23 3.91 21.44
C VAL A 226 16.93 3.22 20.28
N VAL A 227 16.65 1.93 20.10
CA VAL A 227 17.28 1.10 19.06
C VAL A 227 16.22 0.70 18.04
N LEU A 228 16.38 1.07 16.78
CA LEU A 228 15.37 0.90 15.73
C LEU A 228 15.77 -0.18 14.72
N GLU A 229 14.87 -1.10 14.39
CA GLU A 229 15.08 -2.09 13.31
C GLU A 229 14.73 -1.52 11.93
N ALA A 230 15.58 -1.73 10.93
CA ALA A 230 15.30 -1.27 9.57
C ALA A 230 14.40 -2.27 8.80
N PRO A 231 13.50 -1.76 7.93
CA PRO A 231 13.24 -0.34 7.64
C PRO A 231 12.44 0.37 8.73
N VAL A 232 12.77 1.64 8.99
CA VAL A 232 12.22 2.44 10.10
C VAL A 232 11.01 3.26 9.64
N ASP A 233 9.99 3.40 10.49
CA ASP A 233 8.93 4.40 10.31
C ASP A 233 9.52 5.81 10.52
N ALA A 234 9.63 6.57 9.43
CA ALA A 234 10.30 7.89 9.43
C ALA A 234 9.61 8.92 10.33
N GLU A 235 8.29 8.80 10.57
CA GLU A 235 7.58 9.68 11.48
C GLU A 235 7.90 9.34 12.94
N PHE A 236 7.91 8.06 13.29
CA PHE A 236 8.32 7.61 14.60
C PHE A 236 9.75 8.03 14.92
N GLU A 237 10.70 7.78 14.01
CA GLU A 237 12.11 8.19 14.17
C GLU A 237 12.24 9.70 14.39
N ARG A 238 11.56 10.51 13.56
CA ARG A 238 11.55 11.97 13.71
C ARG A 238 11.07 12.39 15.09
N ARG A 239 9.96 11.82 15.55
CA ARG A 239 9.41 12.17 16.87
C ARG A 239 10.33 11.73 18.02
N MET A 240 11.04 10.60 17.89
CA MET A 240 12.05 10.22 18.88
C MET A 240 13.22 11.21 18.90
N ARG A 241 13.62 11.74 17.75
CA ARG A 241 14.64 12.80 17.64
C ARG A 241 14.14 14.12 18.27
N ASP A 242 12.89 14.50 18.04
CA ASP A 242 12.28 15.69 18.65
C ASP A 242 12.24 15.59 20.18
N ARG A 243 12.12 14.36 20.72
CA ARG A 243 12.22 14.06 22.16
C ARG A 243 13.66 14.02 22.68
N GLN A 244 14.66 14.23 21.83
CA GLN A 244 16.08 14.14 22.16
C GLN A 244 16.47 12.75 22.71
N ALA A 245 15.89 11.68 22.16
CA ALA A 245 16.32 10.32 22.45
C ALA A 245 17.70 10.02 21.84
N ASP A 246 18.43 9.08 22.43
CA ASP A 246 19.68 8.57 21.88
C ASP A 246 19.38 7.45 20.88
N LEU A 247 19.32 7.81 19.58
CA LEU A 247 18.87 6.91 18.52
C LEU A 247 20.03 6.11 17.92
N SER A 248 19.86 4.81 17.85
CA SER A 248 20.75 3.89 17.13
C SER A 248 19.97 2.86 16.32
N MET A 249 20.66 2.18 15.40
CA MET A 249 20.06 1.14 14.56
C MET A 249 20.33 -0.25 15.13
N LEU A 250 19.33 -1.12 15.09
CA LEU A 250 19.48 -2.52 15.47
C LEU A 250 20.32 -3.25 14.42
N ASP A 251 21.47 -3.74 14.85
CA ASP A 251 22.30 -4.59 14.03
C ASP A 251 21.74 -6.03 14.04
N ALA A 252 21.20 -6.45 12.90
CA ALA A 252 20.60 -7.76 12.70
C ALA A 252 21.64 -8.89 12.55
N HIS A 253 22.92 -8.55 12.32
CA HIS A 253 23.97 -9.53 11.98
C HIS A 253 25.11 -9.60 13.00
N ASP A 254 25.45 -8.49 13.68
CA ASP A 254 26.71 -8.45 14.46
C ASP A 254 26.58 -8.86 15.93
N GLY A 255 25.39 -9.21 16.42
CA GLY A 255 25.22 -9.67 17.82
C GLY A 255 25.65 -8.66 18.89
N LYS A 256 25.86 -7.39 18.51
CA LYS A 256 26.34 -6.33 19.40
C LYS A 256 25.43 -6.21 20.64
N PRO A 257 26.01 -6.02 21.84
CA PRO A 257 25.22 -5.78 23.04
C PRO A 257 24.38 -4.53 22.86
N LEU A 258 23.14 -4.58 23.36
CA LEU A 258 22.26 -3.43 23.39
C LEU A 258 22.63 -2.54 24.59
N PRO A 259 22.37 -1.21 24.52
CA PRO A 259 22.51 -0.34 25.68
C PRO A 259 21.60 -0.79 26.81
N ASP A 260 22.07 -0.64 28.06
CA ASP A 260 21.28 -0.98 29.24
C ASP A 260 20.00 -0.13 29.32
N GLY A 261 18.86 -0.76 29.60
CA GLY A 261 17.55 -0.11 29.68
C GLY A 261 17.01 0.44 28.35
N ALA A 262 17.56 0.01 27.21
CA ALA A 262 17.12 0.50 25.91
C ALA A 262 15.65 0.19 25.60
N VAL A 263 15.02 1.06 24.78
CA VAL A 263 13.74 0.79 24.11
C VAL A 263 14.05 0.33 22.68
N VAL A 264 13.87 -0.95 22.40
CA VAL A 264 14.07 -1.51 21.06
C VAL A 264 12.74 -1.51 20.32
N VAL A 265 12.70 -1.07 19.06
CA VAL A 265 11.48 -1.02 18.25
C VAL A 265 11.68 -1.80 16.96
N GLY A 266 10.85 -2.83 16.77
CA GLY A 266 10.87 -3.66 15.57
C GLY A 266 10.26 -2.97 14.33
N SER A 267 10.49 -3.54 13.16
CA SER A 267 9.92 -3.05 11.90
C SER A 267 8.64 -3.80 11.53
N CYS A 268 7.55 -3.09 11.23
CA CYS A 268 6.32 -3.70 10.71
C CYS A 268 6.47 -4.32 9.32
N LYS A 269 7.54 -3.98 8.59
CA LYS A 269 7.82 -4.54 7.27
C LYS A 269 8.66 -5.82 7.34
N ARG A 270 8.95 -6.31 8.55
CA ARG A 270 9.78 -7.49 8.78
C ARG A 270 9.10 -8.45 9.74
N SER A 271 9.03 -9.72 9.36
CA SER A 271 8.71 -10.82 10.28
C SER A 271 9.83 -11.86 10.28
N TYR A 272 9.76 -12.79 11.23
CA TYR A 272 10.67 -13.92 11.33
C TYR A 272 10.02 -15.19 10.78
N ALA A 273 10.79 -16.00 10.07
CA ALA A 273 10.37 -17.35 9.67
C ALA A 273 10.24 -18.26 10.91
N ALA A 274 9.25 -19.16 10.93
CA ALA A 274 8.95 -20.01 12.10
C ALA A 274 10.15 -20.82 12.63
N ASN A 275 11.05 -21.26 11.75
CA ASN A 275 12.21 -22.07 12.12
C ASN A 275 13.49 -21.24 12.40
N SER A 276 13.40 -19.90 12.39
CA SER A 276 14.56 -19.05 12.61
C SER A 276 14.98 -19.05 14.09
N PRO A 277 16.29 -19.11 14.42
CA PRO A 277 16.76 -18.89 15.79
C PRO A 277 16.76 -17.41 16.19
N ARG A 278 16.61 -16.48 15.23
CA ARG A 278 16.72 -15.02 15.43
C ARG A 278 15.76 -14.48 16.51
N PRO A 279 14.46 -14.84 16.56
CA PRO A 279 13.56 -14.43 17.63
C PRO A 279 14.13 -14.65 19.04
N ARG A 280 14.62 -15.87 19.33
CA ARG A 280 15.15 -16.21 20.65
C ARG A 280 16.47 -15.50 20.94
N GLN A 281 17.33 -15.32 19.93
CA GLN A 281 18.58 -14.57 20.06
C GLN A 281 18.32 -13.09 20.37
N LEU A 282 17.34 -12.47 19.71
CA LEU A 282 16.94 -11.10 20.00
C LEU A 282 16.41 -10.97 21.43
N LEU A 283 15.47 -11.84 21.84
CA LEU A 283 14.92 -11.83 23.20
C LEU A 283 16.01 -12.02 24.27
N ALA A 284 17.01 -12.88 24.03
CA ALA A 284 18.14 -13.03 24.94
C ALA A 284 18.97 -11.74 25.06
N ARG A 285 19.19 -11.00 23.96
CA ARG A 285 19.86 -9.68 23.98
C ARG A 285 19.04 -8.64 24.74
N ILE A 286 17.71 -8.63 24.53
CA ILE A 286 16.79 -7.75 25.25
C ILE A 286 16.87 -8.00 26.76
N ALA A 287 16.83 -9.27 27.18
CA ALA A 287 16.94 -9.65 28.58
C ALA A 287 18.31 -9.27 29.19
N ALA A 288 19.41 -9.52 28.46
CA ALA A 288 20.77 -9.22 28.92
C ALA A 288 21.02 -7.72 29.14
N ALA A 289 20.37 -6.86 28.37
CA ALA A 289 20.47 -5.41 28.47
C ALA A 289 19.36 -4.76 29.30
N ASN A 290 18.54 -5.56 30.02
CA ASN A 290 17.35 -5.10 30.74
C ASN A 290 16.44 -4.17 29.90
N ALA A 291 16.40 -4.41 28.59
CA ALA A 291 15.70 -3.59 27.62
C ALA A 291 14.20 -3.96 27.57
N VAL A 292 13.42 -3.06 26.96
CA VAL A 292 12.02 -3.30 26.57
C VAL A 292 11.96 -3.37 25.05
N LEU A 293 11.24 -4.36 24.53
CA LEU A 293 11.00 -4.50 23.09
C LEU A 293 9.57 -4.05 22.75
N VAL A 294 9.45 -3.15 21.78
CA VAL A 294 8.21 -2.79 21.12
C VAL A 294 8.14 -3.59 19.82
N GLU A 295 7.39 -4.68 19.83
CA GLU A 295 7.16 -5.50 18.65
C GLU A 295 6.08 -4.83 17.79
N HIS A 296 6.49 -4.20 16.69
CA HIS A 296 5.58 -3.60 15.73
C HIS A 296 5.21 -4.63 14.66
N ASP A 297 4.00 -5.18 14.76
CA ASP A 297 3.50 -6.22 13.88
C ASP A 297 2.35 -5.69 13.03
N MET A 298 2.45 -5.86 11.72
CA MET A 298 1.38 -5.56 10.79
C MET A 298 1.07 -6.83 10.03
N PRO A 299 -0.18 -7.35 10.08
CA PRO A 299 -0.49 -8.61 9.46
C PRO A 299 -0.18 -8.56 7.96
N ALA A 300 0.82 -9.36 7.59
CA ALA A 300 1.21 -9.65 6.22
C ALA A 300 0.01 -10.09 5.39
N GLY A 301 -0.23 -9.40 4.28
CA GLY A 301 -1.17 -9.88 3.27
C GLY A 301 -0.61 -11.09 2.53
N ALA A 302 0.55 -10.97 1.88
CA ALA A 302 1.15 -12.06 1.10
C ALA A 302 1.78 -13.13 2.00
N ARG A 303 1.48 -14.41 1.74
CA ARG A 303 2.10 -15.55 2.42
C ARG A 303 3.10 -16.21 1.49
N ASP A 304 4.38 -16.16 1.83
CA ASP A 304 5.45 -16.80 1.05
C ASP A 304 5.61 -18.28 1.41
N GLY A 305 4.55 -19.09 1.30
CA GLY A 305 4.58 -20.54 1.60
C GLY A 305 5.16 -20.97 2.97
N SER A 306 5.56 -20.00 3.79
CA SER A 306 6.37 -20.15 4.99
C SER A 306 5.52 -19.71 6.17
N HIS A 307 5.44 -20.57 7.17
CA HIS A 307 4.77 -20.22 8.41
C HIS A 307 5.59 -19.11 9.09
N LEU A 308 4.93 -17.98 9.40
CA LEU A 308 5.52 -16.93 10.20
C LEU A 308 5.72 -17.44 11.63
N ALA A 309 6.83 -17.05 12.26
CA ALA A 309 7.03 -17.33 13.68
C ALA A 309 5.91 -16.68 14.51
N PRO A 310 5.53 -17.25 15.67
CA PRO A 310 4.70 -16.56 16.64
C PRO A 310 5.27 -15.19 16.99
N ALA A 311 4.42 -14.28 17.49
CA ALA A 311 4.88 -12.99 17.97
C ALA A 311 5.97 -13.16 19.04
N LEU A 312 6.94 -12.26 19.05
CA LEU A 312 8.00 -12.21 20.07
C LEU A 312 7.40 -12.11 21.47
N ARG A 313 6.29 -11.39 21.64
CA ARG A 313 5.55 -11.36 22.92
C ARG A 313 5.09 -12.74 23.37
N ALA A 314 4.58 -13.56 22.44
CA ALA A 314 4.17 -14.93 22.74
C ALA A 314 5.36 -15.80 23.15
N ILE A 315 6.52 -15.62 22.51
CA ILE A 315 7.75 -16.37 22.82
C ILE A 315 8.34 -15.95 24.18
N ASP A 316 8.27 -14.66 24.52
CA ASP A 316 8.77 -14.10 25.79
C ASP A 316 7.81 -14.33 26.98
N ASN A 317 6.59 -14.81 26.72
CA ASN A 317 5.48 -14.87 27.68
C ASN A 317 5.18 -13.50 28.33
N GLY A 318 5.25 -12.43 27.52
CA GLY A 318 4.79 -11.10 27.90
C GLY A 318 5.65 -10.29 28.88
N ARG A 319 6.87 -10.73 29.24
CA ARG A 319 7.67 -10.12 30.31
C ARG A 319 8.29 -8.77 29.96
N ARG A 320 8.78 -8.61 28.72
CA ARG A 320 9.56 -7.44 28.27
C ARG A 320 9.13 -6.93 26.90
N VAL A 321 8.14 -7.57 26.29
CA VAL A 321 7.68 -7.25 24.94
C VAL A 321 6.30 -6.58 24.99
N VAL A 322 6.25 -5.31 24.59
CA VAL A 322 5.02 -4.59 24.28
C VAL A 322 4.67 -4.90 22.83
N TYR A 323 3.55 -5.59 22.60
CA TYR A 323 3.09 -5.88 21.25
C TYR A 323 2.26 -4.70 20.73
N VAL A 324 2.61 -4.21 19.55
CA VAL A 324 1.89 -3.15 18.82
C VAL A 324 1.44 -3.73 17.49
N GLY A 325 0.14 -3.99 17.38
CA GLY A 325 -0.49 -4.59 16.21
C GLY A 325 -1.43 -3.63 15.48
N SER A 326 -1.90 -4.03 14.31
CA SER A 326 -3.12 -3.47 13.70
C SER A 326 -3.99 -4.56 13.07
N PHE A 327 -5.25 -4.24 12.80
CA PHE A 327 -5.99 -4.98 11.79
C PHE A 327 -5.32 -4.83 10.42
N ALA A 328 -5.51 -5.79 9.52
CA ALA A 328 -4.86 -5.79 8.22
C ALA A 328 -5.31 -4.58 7.37
N PRO A 329 -4.39 -3.67 6.95
CA PRO A 329 -4.75 -2.52 6.14
C PRO A 329 -5.41 -2.93 4.81
N ALA A 330 -4.94 -4.02 4.20
CA ALA A 330 -5.44 -4.53 2.92
C ALA A 330 -6.96 -4.81 2.86
N ILE A 331 -7.62 -4.98 4.01
CA ILE A 331 -9.07 -5.24 4.10
C ILE A 331 -9.82 -4.11 4.82
N SER A 332 -9.13 -3.01 5.11
CA SER A 332 -9.66 -1.86 5.85
C SER A 332 -9.97 -0.71 4.90
N CYS A 333 -11.06 0.01 5.18
CA CYS A 333 -11.42 1.23 4.47
C CYS A 333 -10.58 2.42 5.00
N GLY A 334 -9.30 2.47 4.63
CA GLY A 334 -8.34 3.47 5.11
C GLY A 334 -7.39 2.91 6.17
N GLU A 335 -6.91 3.77 7.07
CA GLU A 335 -5.98 3.35 8.13
C GLU A 335 -6.69 2.43 9.12
N ALA A 336 -6.15 1.22 9.28
CA ALA A 336 -6.73 0.19 10.14
C ALA A 336 -6.51 0.53 11.62
N PRO A 337 -7.50 0.25 12.51
CA PRO A 337 -7.29 0.39 13.94
C PRO A 337 -6.10 -0.42 14.44
N GLY A 338 -5.36 0.17 15.36
CA GLY A 338 -4.24 -0.46 16.04
C GLY A 338 -4.65 -1.10 17.35
N MET A 339 -3.75 -1.89 17.92
CA MET A 339 -3.90 -2.46 19.26
C MET A 339 -2.55 -2.52 19.97
N ILE A 340 -2.57 -2.35 21.29
CA ILE A 340 -1.42 -2.57 22.16
C ILE A 340 -1.76 -3.74 23.08
N VAL A 341 -0.84 -4.68 23.23
CA VAL A 341 -0.95 -5.76 24.21
C VAL A 341 0.25 -5.72 25.15
N SER A 342 -0.02 -5.54 26.44
CA SER A 342 0.99 -5.42 27.50
C SER A 342 0.37 -5.77 28.87
N ASP A 343 1.13 -5.59 29.95
CA ASP A 343 0.61 -5.81 31.31
C ASP A 343 -0.48 -4.79 31.66
N ALA A 344 -1.44 -5.19 32.51
CA ALA A 344 -2.63 -4.40 32.82
C ALA A 344 -2.30 -2.99 33.33
N ASP A 345 -1.30 -2.86 34.22
CA ASP A 345 -0.84 -1.57 34.75
C ASP A 345 -0.25 -0.67 33.66
N PHE A 346 0.41 -1.26 32.66
CA PHE A 346 0.97 -0.52 31.53
C PHE A 346 -0.14 -0.02 30.60
N ILE A 347 -1.11 -0.89 30.31
CA ILE A 347 -2.29 -0.55 29.51
C ILE A 347 -3.14 0.54 30.17
N GLU A 348 -3.30 0.50 31.50
CA GLU A 348 -4.04 1.53 32.24
C GLU A 348 -3.38 2.92 32.10
N ARG A 349 -2.05 3.00 32.19
CA ARG A 349 -1.33 4.26 31.94
C ARG A 349 -1.49 4.75 30.51
N LEU A 350 -1.47 3.85 29.53
CA LEU A 350 -1.70 4.20 28.13
C LEU A 350 -3.14 4.67 27.87
N ARG A 351 -4.13 4.08 28.56
CA ARG A 351 -5.54 4.49 28.49
C ARG A 351 -5.71 5.93 28.96
N GLN A 352 -5.09 6.29 30.08
CA GLN A 352 -5.06 7.67 30.61
C GLN A 352 -4.39 8.63 29.61
N LEU A 353 -3.24 8.25 29.04
CA LEU A 353 -2.55 9.09 28.06
C LEU A 353 -3.38 9.31 26.78
N ARG A 354 -4.04 8.25 26.28
CA ARG A 354 -4.93 8.31 25.12
C ARG A 354 -6.13 9.21 25.38
N HIS A 355 -6.69 9.16 26.60
CA HIS A 355 -7.79 10.02 27.02
C HIS A 355 -7.38 11.50 26.99
N ILE A 356 -6.22 11.85 27.56
CA ILE A 356 -5.68 13.22 27.55
C ILE A 356 -5.47 13.73 26.11
N GLN A 357 -5.08 12.85 25.19
CA GLN A 357 -4.91 13.20 23.77
C GLN A 357 -6.23 13.36 22.99
N GLY A 358 -7.37 12.97 23.56
CA GLY A 358 -8.67 13.02 22.89
C GLY A 358 -8.76 12.12 21.65
N ALA A 359 -8.00 11.02 21.64
CA ALA A 359 -7.77 10.21 20.45
C ALA A 359 -8.27 8.76 20.62
N GLN A 360 -9.51 8.63 21.11
CA GLN A 360 -10.21 7.34 21.21
C GLN A 360 -10.82 6.92 19.87
N LEU A 361 -10.85 5.62 19.62
CA LEU A 361 -11.49 5.03 18.45
C LEU A 361 -13.01 5.18 18.56
N PRO A 362 -13.73 5.70 17.54
CA PRO A 362 -15.18 5.89 17.64
C PRO A 362 -15.94 4.59 17.91
N ASN A 363 -16.81 4.58 18.93
CA ASN A 363 -17.52 3.37 19.39
C ASN A 363 -18.33 2.68 18.29
N LEU A 364 -18.97 3.44 17.38
CA LEU A 364 -19.70 2.86 16.25
C LEU A 364 -18.77 2.03 15.33
N LEU A 365 -17.55 2.53 15.09
CA LEU A 365 -16.55 1.82 14.30
C LEU A 365 -16.02 0.61 15.07
N GLN A 366 -15.85 0.72 16.39
CA GLN A 366 -15.49 -0.43 17.24
C GLN A 366 -16.53 -1.55 17.14
N ARG A 367 -17.82 -1.21 17.26
CA ARG A 367 -18.92 -2.17 17.12
C ARG A 367 -18.98 -2.78 15.71
N ALA A 368 -18.74 -1.99 14.66
CA ALA A 368 -18.68 -2.50 13.30
C ALA A 368 -17.54 -3.52 13.13
N TRP A 369 -16.35 -3.24 13.67
CA TRP A 369 -15.26 -4.22 13.69
C TRP A 369 -15.60 -5.47 14.51
N SER A 370 -16.29 -5.32 15.64
CA SER A 370 -16.76 -6.46 16.45
C SER A 370 -17.64 -7.39 15.61
N TYR A 371 -18.61 -6.87 14.86
CA TYR A 371 -19.40 -7.69 13.94
C TYR A 371 -18.60 -8.26 12.77
N PHE A 372 -17.69 -7.47 12.19
CA PHE A 372 -16.87 -7.90 11.07
C PHE A 372 -15.97 -9.10 11.43
N ILE A 373 -15.40 -9.09 12.63
CA ILE A 373 -14.62 -10.22 13.16
C ILE A 373 -15.57 -11.34 13.63
N GLY A 374 -16.62 -10.97 14.35
CA GLY A 374 -17.64 -11.85 14.91
C GLY A 374 -18.26 -12.80 13.90
N LEU A 375 -18.64 -12.28 12.74
CA LEU A 375 -19.26 -13.00 11.63
C LEU A 375 -18.25 -13.80 10.77
N GLY A 376 -16.95 -13.72 11.07
CA GLY A 376 -15.89 -14.42 10.34
C GLY A 376 -15.40 -13.71 9.07
N HIS A 377 -15.91 -12.50 8.78
CA HIS A 377 -15.52 -11.72 7.60
C HIS A 377 -14.03 -11.37 7.61
N TYR A 378 -13.46 -11.07 8.78
CA TYR A 378 -12.04 -10.76 8.93
C TYR A 378 -11.12 -11.89 8.43
N SER A 379 -11.31 -13.11 8.93
CA SER A 379 -10.48 -14.26 8.57
C SER A 379 -10.64 -14.64 7.10
N ALA A 380 -11.87 -14.59 6.58
CA ALA A 380 -12.15 -14.88 5.17
C ALA A 380 -11.51 -13.83 4.25
N ALA A 381 -11.64 -12.54 4.60
CA ALA A 381 -11.05 -11.45 3.85
C ALA A 381 -9.52 -11.55 3.83
N LEU A 382 -8.88 -11.79 4.99
CA LEU A 382 -7.42 -11.93 5.09
C LEU A 382 -6.88 -13.06 4.20
N LEU A 383 -7.53 -14.23 4.19
CA LEU A 383 -7.15 -15.35 3.33
C LEU A 383 -7.29 -15.00 1.85
N ARG A 384 -8.37 -14.29 1.48
CA ARG A 384 -8.63 -13.89 0.10
C ARG A 384 -7.62 -12.86 -0.39
N SER A 385 -7.43 -11.77 0.37
CA SER A 385 -6.46 -10.72 0.05
C SER A 385 -5.04 -11.27 0.01
N GLY A 386 -4.72 -12.25 0.87
CA GLY A 386 -3.39 -12.83 0.88
C GLY A 386 -3.02 -13.61 -0.38
N ARG A 387 -3.97 -14.37 -0.94
CA ARG A 387 -3.77 -15.06 -2.24
C ARG A 387 -3.57 -14.06 -3.39
N VAL A 388 -4.35 -12.98 -3.40
CA VAL A 388 -4.24 -11.94 -4.43
C VAL A 388 -2.87 -11.25 -4.34
N LEU A 389 -2.44 -10.88 -3.12
CA LEU A 389 -1.13 -10.25 -2.92
C LEU A 389 0.02 -11.19 -3.24
N GLU A 390 -0.09 -12.48 -2.94
CA GLU A 390 0.90 -13.49 -3.33
C GLU A 390 1.04 -13.60 -4.85
N SER A 391 -0.08 -13.61 -5.58
CA SER A 391 -0.12 -13.60 -7.04
C SER A 391 0.53 -12.35 -7.63
N ARG A 392 0.12 -11.16 -7.17
CA ARG A 392 0.68 -9.87 -7.58
C ARG A 392 2.18 -9.78 -7.28
N ARG A 393 2.63 -10.26 -6.12
CA ARG A 393 4.04 -10.27 -5.74
C ARG A 393 4.85 -11.20 -6.66
N THR A 394 4.30 -12.37 -6.99
CA THR A 394 4.90 -13.30 -7.96
C THR A 394 5.03 -12.64 -9.35
N ALA A 395 3.97 -11.98 -9.82
CA ALA A 395 4.01 -11.23 -11.08
C ALA A 395 5.06 -10.11 -11.08
N LEU A 396 5.25 -9.41 -9.95
CA LEU A 396 6.27 -8.38 -9.80
C LEU A 396 7.68 -8.98 -9.86
N ARG A 397 7.92 -10.08 -9.16
CA ARG A 397 9.19 -10.82 -9.22
C ARG A 397 9.51 -11.22 -10.65
N ASP A 398 8.55 -11.85 -11.32
CA ASP A 398 8.76 -12.40 -12.66
C ASP A 398 9.02 -11.26 -13.67
N ALA A 399 8.35 -10.11 -13.50
CA ALA A 399 8.60 -8.91 -14.31
C ALA A 399 9.98 -8.31 -14.06
N LEU A 400 10.40 -8.18 -12.79
CA LEU A 400 11.74 -7.69 -12.44
C LEU A 400 12.82 -8.63 -12.98
N ASN A 401 12.61 -9.95 -12.86
CA ASN A 401 13.49 -10.98 -13.43
C ASN A 401 13.60 -10.88 -14.94
N HIS A 402 12.49 -10.59 -15.62
CA HIS A 402 12.50 -10.53 -17.07
C HIS A 402 13.15 -9.24 -17.62
N TYR A 403 12.91 -8.09 -16.98
CA TYR A 403 13.34 -6.79 -17.52
C TYR A 403 14.62 -6.22 -16.88
N LEU A 404 14.98 -6.61 -15.66
CA LEU A 404 15.94 -5.86 -14.83
C LEU A 404 16.96 -6.72 -14.06
N HIS A 405 17.03 -8.04 -14.29
CA HIS A 405 17.89 -8.97 -13.53
C HIS A 405 19.38 -8.64 -13.48
N GLN A 406 19.89 -7.87 -14.43
CA GLN A 406 21.30 -7.44 -14.44
C GLN A 406 21.57 -6.15 -13.68
N GLN A 407 20.55 -5.34 -13.47
CA GLN A 407 20.68 -3.96 -12.98
C GLN A 407 20.19 -3.81 -11.55
N VAL A 408 19.31 -4.71 -11.10
CA VAL A 408 18.74 -4.67 -9.76
C VAL A 408 18.87 -6.01 -9.05
N SER A 409 18.90 -5.95 -7.72
CA SER A 409 18.76 -7.13 -6.88
C SER A 409 17.53 -7.02 -5.98
N ILE A 410 16.82 -8.12 -5.79
CA ILE A 410 15.64 -8.17 -4.92
C ILE A 410 16.01 -8.73 -3.55
N HIS A 411 15.62 -8.01 -2.51
CA HIS A 411 15.59 -8.49 -1.14
C HIS A 411 14.15 -8.77 -0.71
N THR A 412 13.95 -9.91 -0.05
CA THR A 412 12.66 -10.32 0.51
C THR A 412 12.71 -10.23 2.03
N LEU A 413 11.67 -9.64 2.61
CA LEU A 413 11.43 -9.70 4.05
C LEU A 413 10.23 -10.63 4.29
N PRO A 414 10.33 -11.63 5.18
CA PRO A 414 9.22 -12.52 5.47
C PRO A 414 7.98 -11.72 5.91
N GLY A 415 6.82 -12.02 5.34
CA GLY A 415 5.56 -11.34 5.64
C GLY A 415 5.34 -10.02 4.88
N ALA A 416 6.26 -9.57 4.04
CA ALA A 416 6.05 -8.34 3.29
C ALA A 416 5.19 -8.54 2.03
N SER A 417 4.31 -7.58 1.74
CA SER A 417 3.61 -7.43 0.45
C SER A 417 4.43 -6.65 -0.59
N ALA A 418 5.75 -6.59 -0.41
CA ALA A 418 6.64 -5.77 -1.20
C ALA A 418 7.98 -6.46 -1.45
N TYR A 419 8.71 -5.96 -2.45
CA TYR A 419 10.12 -6.25 -2.65
C TYR A 419 10.98 -5.02 -2.41
N TRP A 420 12.17 -5.22 -1.85
CA TRP A 420 13.18 -4.17 -1.73
C TRP A 420 14.19 -4.34 -2.84
N VAL A 421 14.14 -3.45 -3.81
CA VAL A 421 14.90 -3.49 -5.05
C VAL A 421 16.11 -2.58 -4.94
N SER A 422 17.31 -3.16 -4.93
CA SER A 422 18.55 -2.38 -4.94
C SER A 422 18.78 -1.79 -6.32
N LEU A 423 19.15 -0.51 -6.36
CA LEU A 423 19.54 0.18 -7.58
C LEU A 423 21.06 0.08 -7.82
N PRO A 424 21.54 0.35 -9.05
CA PRO A 424 22.96 0.50 -9.31
C PRO A 424 23.62 1.54 -8.38
N PRO A 425 24.87 1.36 -7.92
CA PRO A 425 25.50 2.23 -6.91
C PRO A 425 25.62 3.72 -7.27
N HIS A 426 25.51 4.06 -8.55
CA HIS A 426 25.62 5.44 -9.05
C HIS A 426 24.26 6.16 -9.12
N MET A 427 23.14 5.47 -8.86
CA MET A 427 21.81 6.06 -8.91
C MET A 427 21.31 6.41 -7.51
N ASP A 428 20.85 7.64 -7.33
CA ASP A 428 20.15 8.07 -6.13
C ASP A 428 18.70 7.55 -6.15
N SER A 429 18.31 6.84 -5.09
CA SER A 429 16.99 6.20 -4.99
C SER A 429 15.82 7.19 -5.05
N ARG A 430 16.02 8.41 -4.55
CA ARG A 430 14.99 9.44 -4.45
C ARG A 430 14.84 10.20 -5.77
N GLU A 431 15.94 10.54 -6.40
CA GLU A 431 15.95 11.09 -7.76
C GLU A 431 15.32 10.11 -8.74
N PHE A 432 15.69 8.84 -8.66
CA PHE A 432 15.10 7.79 -9.48
C PHE A 432 13.59 7.68 -9.25
N ALA A 433 13.12 7.65 -7.99
CA ALA A 433 11.70 7.62 -7.68
C ALA A 433 10.92 8.84 -8.24
N ARG A 434 11.52 10.04 -8.20
CA ARG A 434 10.94 11.25 -8.82
C ARG A 434 10.82 11.11 -10.33
N ASN A 435 11.86 10.61 -11.00
CA ASN A 435 11.86 10.41 -12.45
C ASN A 435 10.87 9.31 -12.87
N ALA A 436 10.75 8.23 -12.08
CA ALA A 436 9.77 7.17 -12.29
C ALA A 436 8.34 7.71 -12.18
N ALA A 437 8.06 8.58 -11.20
CA ALA A 437 6.74 9.19 -11.04
C ALA A 437 6.33 10.02 -12.27
N ALA A 438 7.27 10.70 -12.92
CA ALA A 438 7.01 11.49 -14.14
C ALA A 438 6.54 10.63 -15.33
N ILE A 439 6.91 9.34 -15.37
CA ILE A 439 6.46 8.38 -16.39
C ILE A 439 5.30 7.49 -15.90
N GLY A 440 4.67 7.84 -14.77
CA GLY A 440 3.49 7.15 -14.24
C GLY A 440 3.79 5.97 -13.31
N VAL A 441 5.05 5.73 -12.93
CA VAL A 441 5.46 4.64 -12.04
C VAL A 441 5.78 5.20 -10.64
N LEU A 442 4.99 4.86 -9.63
CA LEU A 442 5.30 5.23 -8.24
C LEU A 442 6.04 4.11 -7.53
N VAL A 443 7.11 4.45 -6.82
CA VAL A 443 7.94 3.55 -6.00
C VAL A 443 8.37 4.27 -4.72
N GLU A 444 8.57 3.54 -3.62
CA GLU A 444 8.95 4.11 -2.32
C GLU A 444 10.47 3.99 -2.09
N PRO A 445 11.26 5.08 -2.13
CA PRO A 445 12.66 5.03 -1.71
C PRO A 445 12.76 4.82 -0.19
N THR A 446 13.57 3.84 0.22
CA THR A 446 13.77 3.48 1.63
C THR A 446 15.20 3.01 1.90
N ARG A 447 15.52 2.72 3.17
CA ARG A 447 16.82 2.23 3.61
C ARG A 447 16.69 0.92 4.37
N LEU A 448 17.55 -0.02 4.03
CA LEU A 448 17.73 -1.28 4.76
C LEU A 448 18.90 -1.19 5.76
N ASP A 449 19.13 -2.29 6.47
CA ASP A 449 20.25 -2.47 7.39
C ASP A 449 21.59 -2.04 6.74
N GLY A 450 22.43 -1.35 7.50
CA GLY A 450 23.71 -0.82 7.00
C GLY A 450 23.60 0.43 6.13
N GLY A 451 22.41 1.06 6.05
CA GLY A 451 22.20 2.32 5.34
C GLY A 451 22.08 2.17 3.82
N ARG A 452 21.89 0.95 3.32
CA ARG A 452 21.73 0.68 1.89
C ARG A 452 20.43 1.27 1.38
N GLU A 453 20.51 2.14 0.38
CA GLU A 453 19.34 2.71 -0.28
C GLU A 453 18.74 1.72 -1.28
N VAL A 454 17.43 1.56 -1.23
CA VAL A 454 16.66 0.64 -2.07
C VAL A 454 15.28 1.21 -2.38
N LEU A 455 14.59 0.63 -3.35
CA LEU A 455 13.19 0.93 -3.64
C LEU A 455 12.29 -0.16 -3.05
N CYS A 456 11.40 0.22 -2.14
CA CYS A 456 10.28 -0.61 -1.72
C CYS A 456 9.21 -0.55 -2.82
N MET A 457 9.02 -1.68 -3.51
CA MET A 457 8.01 -1.88 -4.54
C MET A 457 6.89 -2.74 -3.96
N GLY A 458 5.83 -2.08 -3.46
CA GLY A 458 4.66 -2.74 -2.88
C GLY A 458 3.65 -3.19 -3.93
N VAL A 459 2.91 -4.27 -3.65
CA VAL A 459 1.85 -4.78 -4.53
C VAL A 459 0.43 -4.59 -3.99
N THR A 460 0.29 -3.83 -2.90
CA THR A 460 -1.01 -3.57 -2.27
C THR A 460 -1.87 -2.60 -3.08
N GLY A 461 -1.25 -1.65 -3.79
CA GLY A 461 -1.95 -0.57 -4.51
C GLY A 461 -2.15 -0.77 -6.00
N ILE A 462 -1.65 -1.87 -6.58
CA ILE A 462 -1.61 -2.11 -8.03
C ILE A 462 -2.30 -3.44 -8.40
N GLU A 463 -3.04 -3.45 -9.50
CA GLU A 463 -3.64 -4.69 -10.03
C GLU A 463 -2.60 -5.55 -10.76
N GLU A 464 -2.78 -6.87 -10.73
CA GLU A 464 -1.83 -7.82 -11.32
C GLU A 464 -1.55 -7.55 -12.81
N ALA A 465 -2.59 -7.20 -13.58
CA ALA A 465 -2.48 -6.92 -15.00
C ALA A 465 -1.59 -5.71 -15.33
N GLN A 466 -1.42 -4.77 -14.39
CA GLN A 466 -0.65 -3.54 -14.58
C GLN A 466 0.83 -3.71 -14.22
N ILE A 467 1.17 -4.72 -13.42
CA ILE A 467 2.50 -4.91 -12.86
C ILE A 467 3.56 -5.05 -13.96
N ARG A 468 3.30 -5.87 -14.96
CA ARG A 468 4.25 -6.14 -16.03
C ARG A 468 4.61 -4.88 -16.82
N GLU A 469 3.61 -4.11 -17.23
CA GLU A 469 3.82 -2.87 -17.98
C GLU A 469 4.47 -1.79 -17.12
N GLY A 470 4.16 -1.74 -15.82
CA GLY A 470 4.83 -0.84 -14.87
C GLY A 470 6.32 -1.12 -14.74
N VAL A 471 6.72 -2.39 -14.61
CA VAL A 471 8.14 -2.77 -14.57
C VAL A 471 8.82 -2.55 -15.92
N ARG A 472 8.11 -2.76 -17.03
CA ARG A 472 8.61 -2.44 -18.37
C ARG A 472 8.88 -0.95 -18.55
N ALA A 473 7.99 -0.09 -18.06
CA ALA A 473 8.19 1.36 -18.07
C ALA A 473 9.39 1.75 -17.20
N LEU A 474 9.52 1.14 -16.01
CA LEU A 474 10.64 1.34 -15.11
C LEU A 474 11.98 0.93 -15.75
N SER A 475 11.99 -0.16 -16.53
CA SER A 475 13.22 -0.67 -17.12
C SER A 475 13.84 0.26 -18.14
N ARG A 476 13.03 1.02 -18.90
CA ARG A 476 13.50 2.08 -19.79
C ARG A 476 14.27 3.17 -19.05
N LEU A 477 13.83 3.50 -17.83
CA LEU A 477 14.48 4.51 -17.00
C LEU A 477 15.83 4.01 -16.45
N ILE A 478 15.91 2.77 -15.96
CA ILE A 478 17.17 2.19 -15.44
C ILE A 478 18.16 1.91 -16.57
N ARG A 479 17.68 1.46 -17.73
CA ARG A 479 18.51 1.23 -18.93
C ARG A 479 19.00 2.51 -19.59
N GLY A 480 18.57 3.69 -19.14
CA GLY A 480 19.12 4.96 -19.62
C GLY A 480 18.68 5.35 -21.04
N ASP A 481 17.49 4.96 -21.50
CA ASP A 481 16.92 5.51 -22.76
C ASP A 481 16.80 7.05 -22.74
N LEU A 482 17.00 7.67 -21.56
CA LEU A 482 17.01 9.10 -21.31
C LEU A 482 18.36 9.61 -20.74
N SER A 483 19.46 8.84 -20.78
CA SER A 483 20.80 9.22 -20.26
C SER A 483 21.98 8.63 -21.10
N PRO A 484 23.16 9.30 -21.22
CA PRO A 484 24.24 8.91 -22.14
C PRO A 484 25.09 7.68 -21.78
N ALA A 485 24.79 6.94 -20.70
CA ALA A 485 25.69 5.94 -20.10
C ALA A 485 25.42 4.47 -20.47
N SER A 486 24.46 4.19 -21.35
CA SER A 486 24.06 2.82 -21.69
C SER A 486 24.97 2.21 -22.75
N ARG A 487 25.52 1.02 -22.49
CA ARG A 487 26.38 0.30 -23.46
C ARG A 487 25.56 -0.09 -24.69
N ARG A 488 25.95 0.45 -25.83
CA ARG A 488 25.39 0.16 -27.16
C ARG A 488 26.18 -0.95 -27.82
N ILE A 489 25.54 -1.64 -28.75
CA ILE A 489 26.19 -2.66 -29.58
C ILE A 489 27.39 -2.09 -30.36
N GLU A 490 27.39 -0.79 -30.62
CA GLU A 490 28.46 -0.03 -31.28
C GLU A 490 29.71 0.14 -30.38
N ASP A 491 29.55 0.02 -29.06
CA ASP A 491 30.65 0.15 -28.09
C ASP A 491 31.46 -1.15 -27.94
N ASP A 492 31.01 -2.26 -28.55
CA ASP A 492 31.71 -3.54 -28.50
C ASP A 492 32.80 -3.65 -29.57
N ALA A 493 34.01 -4.03 -29.15
CA ALA A 493 35.15 -4.25 -30.05
C ALA A 493 34.95 -5.44 -31.01
N GLN A 494 34.02 -6.35 -30.70
CA GLN A 494 33.70 -7.51 -31.52
C GLN A 494 32.40 -7.26 -32.29
N SER A 495 32.39 -7.62 -33.58
CA SER A 495 31.17 -7.50 -34.39
C SER A 495 30.10 -8.53 -33.98
N PRO A 496 28.81 -8.19 -34.06
CA PRO A 496 27.72 -9.12 -33.79
C PRO A 496 27.78 -10.35 -34.69
N LEU A 497 27.49 -11.52 -34.13
CA LEU A 497 27.37 -12.77 -34.88
C LEU A 497 26.15 -12.74 -35.79
N ARG A 498 26.29 -13.31 -36.99
CA ARG A 498 25.26 -13.29 -38.04
C ARG A 498 24.94 -14.67 -38.60
N GLY A 499 23.69 -14.87 -39.02
CA GLY A 499 23.16 -16.07 -39.69
C GLY A 499 23.77 -17.41 -39.23
N ALA A 500 24.49 -18.09 -40.12
CA ALA A 500 25.03 -19.43 -39.87
C ALA A 500 26.13 -19.48 -38.78
N ALA A 501 26.90 -18.39 -38.61
CA ALA A 501 27.93 -18.32 -37.58
C ALA A 501 27.30 -18.23 -36.18
N LEU A 502 26.23 -17.45 -36.06
CA LEU A 502 25.41 -17.34 -34.86
C LEU A 502 24.82 -18.70 -34.47
N ARG A 503 24.16 -19.39 -35.41
CA ARG A 503 23.59 -20.73 -35.17
C ARG A 503 24.64 -21.74 -34.70
N ARG A 504 25.82 -21.75 -35.32
CA ARG A 504 26.92 -22.67 -34.99
C ARG A 504 27.48 -22.44 -33.59
N LYS A 505 27.55 -21.18 -33.14
CA LYS A 505 28.08 -20.83 -31.82
C LYS A 505 27.09 -21.09 -30.69
N MET A 506 25.79 -20.89 -30.94
CA MET A 506 24.74 -21.12 -29.94
C MET A 506 24.36 -22.60 -29.81
N ALA A 507 24.38 -23.36 -30.90
CA ALA A 507 24.01 -24.78 -30.87
C ALA A 507 24.96 -25.60 -29.99
N GLY A 508 24.43 -26.20 -28.93
CA GLY A 508 25.18 -27.01 -27.97
C GLY A 508 25.87 -26.19 -26.87
N ALA A 509 25.62 -24.89 -26.77
CA ALA A 509 26.17 -24.05 -25.72
C ALA A 509 25.42 -24.27 -24.39
N THR A 510 26.17 -24.23 -23.28
CA THR A 510 25.61 -24.10 -21.93
C THR A 510 25.99 -22.73 -21.41
N LEU A 511 25.00 -21.91 -21.06
CA LEU A 511 25.19 -20.54 -20.61
C LEU A 511 24.85 -20.45 -19.12
N LEU A 512 25.67 -19.71 -18.38
CA LEU A 512 25.43 -19.38 -16.98
C LEU A 512 25.15 -17.88 -16.87
N TYR A 513 24.04 -17.52 -16.24
CA TYR A 513 23.67 -16.13 -15.94
C TYR A 513 23.03 -16.06 -14.53
N SER A 514 22.84 -14.86 -13.99
CA SER A 514 22.29 -14.67 -12.64
C SER A 514 20.85 -14.15 -12.71
N THR A 515 19.98 -14.62 -11.82
CA THR A 515 18.63 -14.04 -11.62
C THR A 515 18.69 -12.74 -10.80
N VAL A 516 17.57 -12.02 -10.62
CA VAL A 516 17.50 -10.84 -9.72
C VAL A 516 17.83 -11.16 -8.25
N TYR A 517 17.76 -12.44 -7.86
CA TYR A 517 18.12 -12.88 -6.51
C TYR A 517 19.62 -13.15 -6.36
N GLY A 518 20.39 -13.03 -7.46
CA GLY A 518 21.79 -13.41 -7.52
C GLY A 518 22.00 -14.92 -7.68
N ASP A 519 20.93 -15.70 -7.77
CA ASP A 519 21.01 -17.15 -7.93
C ASP A 519 21.52 -17.51 -9.33
N PRO A 520 22.37 -18.54 -9.46
CA PRO A 520 22.81 -19.01 -10.76
C PRO A 520 21.64 -19.63 -11.52
N ALA A 521 21.51 -19.25 -12.79
CA ALA A 521 20.60 -19.84 -13.77
C ALA A 521 21.42 -20.44 -14.92
N THR A 522 21.18 -21.70 -15.21
CA THR A 522 21.82 -22.43 -16.30
C THR A 522 20.86 -22.55 -17.47
N LEU A 523 21.34 -22.24 -18.67
CA LEU A 523 20.62 -22.37 -19.92
C LEU A 523 21.35 -23.34 -20.85
N GLU A 524 20.74 -24.47 -21.14
CA GLU A 524 21.21 -25.42 -22.15
C GLU A 524 20.56 -25.15 -23.50
N VAL A 525 21.38 -24.78 -24.48
CA VAL A 525 20.95 -24.53 -25.86
C VAL A 525 21.21 -25.78 -26.69
N ARG A 526 20.20 -26.61 -26.91
CA ARG A 526 20.36 -27.89 -27.62
C ARG A 526 20.40 -27.69 -29.12
N ALA A 527 21.21 -28.47 -29.83
CA ALA A 527 21.39 -28.33 -31.28
C ALA A 527 20.12 -28.65 -32.10
N ASN A 528 19.17 -29.38 -31.52
CA ASN A 528 17.85 -29.69 -32.10
C ASN A 528 16.86 -28.52 -32.06
N GLY A 529 17.24 -27.37 -31.50
CA GLY A 529 16.36 -26.20 -31.37
C GLY A 529 15.60 -26.13 -30.05
N GLU A 530 15.85 -27.02 -29.10
CA GLU A 530 15.26 -26.97 -27.75
C GLU A 530 16.12 -26.16 -26.77
N LEU A 531 15.47 -25.57 -25.78
CA LEU A 531 16.07 -24.94 -24.61
C LEU A 531 15.67 -25.71 -23.35
N ALA A 532 16.60 -25.86 -22.42
CA ALA A 532 16.30 -26.27 -21.05
C ALA A 532 16.97 -25.28 -20.09
N GLY A 533 16.19 -24.75 -19.15
CA GLY A 533 16.64 -23.78 -18.16
C GLY A 533 16.45 -24.34 -16.76
N SER A 534 17.40 -24.08 -15.87
CA SER A 534 17.26 -24.32 -14.42
C SER A 534 17.79 -23.11 -13.64
N ALA A 535 17.05 -22.67 -12.63
CA ALA A 535 17.42 -21.56 -11.75
C ALA A 535 17.43 -22.00 -10.28
N GLY A 536 18.33 -21.42 -9.49
CA GLY A 536 18.50 -21.73 -8.06
C GLY A 536 19.58 -22.80 -7.79
N TYR A 537 19.99 -22.90 -6.52
CA TYR A 537 21.11 -23.77 -6.10
C TYR A 537 20.82 -25.28 -6.19
N ALA A 538 19.55 -25.69 -6.37
CA ALA A 538 19.14 -27.08 -6.54
C ALA A 538 18.23 -27.32 -7.76
N GLY A 539 18.13 -26.36 -8.71
CA GLY A 539 17.23 -26.47 -9.86
C GLY A 539 15.75 -26.45 -9.48
N GLU A 540 15.40 -25.68 -8.46
CA GLU A 540 14.05 -25.60 -7.88
C GLU A 540 13.02 -24.99 -8.83
N ASP A 541 13.48 -24.18 -9.79
CA ASP A 541 12.69 -23.66 -10.89
C ASP A 541 13.32 -24.09 -12.22
N CYS A 542 12.55 -24.77 -13.07
CA CYS A 542 13.00 -25.30 -14.34
C CYS A 542 11.96 -25.01 -15.42
N ASP A 543 12.44 -24.66 -16.61
CA ASP A 543 11.57 -24.45 -17.77
C ASP A 543 12.19 -25.03 -19.05
N GLN A 544 11.35 -25.27 -20.05
CA GLN A 544 11.75 -25.72 -21.37
C GLN A 544 11.29 -24.74 -22.42
N GLY A 545 11.99 -24.70 -23.55
CA GLY A 545 11.69 -23.76 -24.62
C GLY A 545 12.20 -24.21 -25.97
N ARG A 546 12.11 -23.30 -26.94
CA ARG A 546 12.65 -23.46 -28.29
C ARG A 546 13.49 -22.24 -28.65
N TRP A 547 14.46 -22.44 -29.53
CA TRP A 547 15.26 -21.37 -30.11
C TRP A 547 15.46 -21.58 -31.60
N TRP A 548 15.64 -20.47 -32.31
CA TRP A 548 15.95 -20.45 -33.74
C TRP A 548 16.76 -19.20 -34.08
N VAL A 549 17.16 -19.08 -35.34
CA VAL A 549 17.80 -17.88 -35.87
C VAL A 549 16.94 -17.33 -36.99
N GLU A 550 16.60 -16.06 -36.89
CA GLU A 550 15.79 -15.33 -37.88
C GLU A 550 16.56 -14.10 -38.34
N GLY A 551 17.05 -14.15 -39.58
CA GLY A 551 18.03 -13.17 -40.08
C GLY A 551 19.31 -13.18 -39.24
N ASP A 552 19.61 -12.04 -38.61
CA ASP A 552 20.76 -11.85 -37.73
C ASP A 552 20.40 -11.89 -36.23
N HIS A 553 19.18 -12.31 -35.89
CA HIS A 553 18.72 -12.41 -34.51
C HIS A 553 18.69 -13.86 -34.03
N TRP A 554 19.16 -14.08 -32.81
CA TRP A 554 18.94 -15.31 -32.06
C TRP A 554 17.62 -15.18 -31.31
N CYS A 555 16.64 -15.99 -31.70
CA CYS A 555 15.30 -15.96 -31.14
C CYS A 555 15.11 -17.11 -30.16
N ARG A 556 14.43 -16.84 -29.04
CA ARG A 556 14.01 -17.87 -28.08
C ARG A 556 12.57 -17.67 -27.65
N GLN A 557 11.93 -18.78 -27.27
CA GLN A 557 10.63 -18.82 -26.63
C GLN A 557 10.62 -19.90 -25.55
N TRP A 558 10.27 -19.52 -24.34
CA TRP A 558 10.10 -20.41 -23.20
C TRP A 558 8.66 -20.93 -23.10
N GLN A 559 8.40 -21.97 -22.30
CA GLN A 559 7.03 -22.42 -22.03
C GLN A 559 6.37 -21.63 -20.90
N ARG A 560 7.15 -21.19 -19.90
CA ARG A 560 6.66 -20.48 -18.71
C ARG A 560 7.48 -19.23 -18.41
N TRP A 561 8.79 -19.32 -18.50
CA TRP A 561 9.70 -18.19 -18.24
C TRP A 561 9.50 -17.10 -19.30
N ALA A 562 9.85 -15.87 -18.94
CA ALA A 562 9.75 -14.72 -19.85
C ALA A 562 8.39 -14.61 -20.56
N TYR A 563 7.30 -14.96 -19.86
CA TYR A 563 5.92 -14.90 -20.36
C TYR A 563 5.62 -15.76 -21.59
N ALA A 564 6.45 -16.77 -21.86
CA ALA A 564 6.37 -17.58 -23.07
C ALA A 564 6.41 -16.77 -24.38
N GLU A 565 6.98 -15.56 -24.33
CA GLU A 565 7.09 -14.69 -25.49
C GLU A 565 8.30 -15.03 -26.35
N VAL A 566 8.17 -14.73 -27.63
CA VAL A 566 9.27 -14.79 -28.57
C VAL A 566 10.14 -13.54 -28.37
N THR A 567 11.41 -13.75 -28.02
CA THR A 567 12.39 -12.66 -27.89
C THR A 567 13.56 -12.88 -28.83
N GLY A 568 13.88 -11.88 -29.64
CA GLY A 568 15.03 -11.86 -30.55
C GLY A 568 16.16 -10.99 -30.00
N PHE A 569 17.40 -11.44 -30.20
CA PHE A 569 18.59 -10.72 -29.74
C PHE A 569 19.71 -10.75 -30.78
N ARG A 570 20.47 -9.66 -30.86
CA ARG A 570 21.79 -9.67 -31.52
C ARG A 570 22.84 -10.15 -30.52
N ILE A 571 23.72 -11.05 -30.94
CA ILE A 571 24.70 -11.66 -30.04
C ILE A 571 26.10 -11.16 -30.34
N VAL A 572 26.80 -10.70 -29.31
CA VAL A 572 28.26 -10.47 -29.33
C VAL A 572 28.91 -11.48 -28.39
N ILE A 573 29.99 -12.13 -28.82
CA ILE A 573 30.78 -13.04 -27.97
C ILE A 573 32.21 -12.54 -27.91
N ASP A 574 32.71 -12.35 -26.69
CA ASP A 574 34.07 -11.94 -26.38
C ASP A 574 34.69 -12.94 -25.38
N GLY A 575 35.57 -13.81 -25.89
CA GLY A 575 36.13 -14.92 -25.11
C GLY A 575 35.06 -15.94 -24.68
N ASP A 576 34.75 -15.94 -23.38
CA ASP A 576 33.69 -16.76 -22.76
C ASP A 576 32.47 -15.93 -22.34
N GLN A 577 32.52 -14.60 -22.49
CA GLN A 577 31.37 -13.74 -22.26
C GLN A 577 30.52 -13.64 -23.52
N LEU A 578 29.23 -13.87 -23.35
CA LEU A 578 28.18 -13.65 -24.33
C LEU A 578 27.35 -12.45 -23.89
N ARG A 579 27.02 -11.57 -24.84
CA ARG A 579 26.19 -10.38 -24.64
C ARG A 579 25.01 -10.42 -25.63
N TRP A 580 23.81 -10.19 -25.11
CA TRP A 580 22.56 -10.08 -25.86
C TRP A 580 22.20 -8.61 -25.99
N TYR A 581 21.95 -8.15 -27.21
CA TYR A 581 21.48 -6.80 -27.52
C TYR A 581 20.06 -6.85 -28.06
N ALA A 582 19.19 -5.95 -27.60
CA ALA A 582 17.84 -5.78 -28.11
C ALA A 582 17.84 -5.04 -29.46
N ASP A 583 16.68 -4.95 -30.11
CA ASP A 583 16.54 -4.32 -31.44
C ASP A 583 16.88 -2.82 -31.46
N ASP A 584 16.73 -2.15 -30.31
CA ASP A 584 17.16 -0.76 -30.09
C ASP A 584 18.68 -0.59 -29.99
N GLY A 585 19.45 -1.68 -30.04
CA GLY A 585 20.90 -1.69 -29.98
C GLY A 585 21.48 -1.62 -28.56
N LEU A 586 20.64 -1.66 -27.53
CA LEU A 586 21.07 -1.62 -26.13
C LEU A 586 21.32 -3.02 -25.57
N LEU A 587 22.27 -3.10 -24.63
CA LEU A 587 22.58 -4.35 -23.94
C LEU A 587 21.35 -4.82 -23.14
N ALA A 588 20.81 -5.97 -23.51
CA ALA A 588 19.66 -6.60 -22.88
C ALA A 588 20.08 -7.56 -21.75
N ASP A 589 21.11 -8.37 -21.98
CA ASP A 589 21.56 -9.40 -21.05
C ASP A 589 23.01 -9.86 -21.35
N THR A 590 23.63 -10.63 -20.45
CA THR A 590 24.96 -11.24 -20.58
C THR A 590 25.00 -12.61 -19.93
N ALA A 591 25.76 -13.54 -20.50
CA ALA A 591 26.00 -14.85 -19.93
C ALA A 591 27.45 -15.30 -20.11
N ILE A 592 27.86 -16.30 -19.32
CA ILE A 592 29.15 -16.97 -19.47
C ILE A 592 28.93 -18.30 -20.18
N ILE A 593 29.67 -18.55 -21.27
CA ILE A 593 29.63 -19.81 -22.00
C ILE A 593 30.51 -20.83 -21.27
N LEU A 594 29.91 -21.89 -20.74
CA LEU A 594 30.65 -22.99 -20.12
C LEU A 594 31.25 -23.90 -21.19
N ARG A 595 32.58 -23.88 -21.33
CA ARG A 595 33.29 -24.81 -22.21
C ARG A 595 33.42 -26.17 -21.54
N LYS A 596 32.94 -27.24 -22.19
CA LYS A 596 33.26 -28.61 -21.75
C LYS A 596 34.79 -28.79 -21.75
N PRO A 597 35.39 -29.36 -20.68
CA PRO A 597 36.83 -29.59 -20.65
C PRO A 597 37.22 -30.51 -21.82
N ARG A 598 38.19 -30.07 -22.63
CA ARG A 598 38.79 -30.90 -23.68
C ARG A 598 39.31 -32.19 -23.02
N ARG A 599 38.73 -33.34 -23.37
CA ARG A 599 39.35 -34.65 -23.08
C ARG A 599 40.79 -34.59 -23.58
N LYS A 600 41.78 -34.63 -22.68
CA LYS A 600 43.18 -34.84 -23.05
C LYS A 600 43.21 -36.11 -23.89
N ALA A 601 43.64 -35.99 -25.15
CA ALA A 601 43.97 -37.14 -25.96
C ALA A 601 45.12 -37.87 -25.25
N THR A 602 44.84 -39.08 -24.78
CA THR A 602 45.88 -40.04 -24.41
C THR A 602 46.66 -40.36 -25.69
N SER A 603 47.84 -39.76 -25.83
CA SER A 603 48.84 -40.25 -26.77
C SER A 603 49.39 -41.57 -26.25
N ARG A 604 49.39 -42.57 -27.13
CA ARG A 604 50.01 -43.89 -26.93
C ARG A 604 51.48 -43.79 -26.61
#